data_AF-A0A8T9QCH8-F1
#
_entry.id   AF-A0A8T9QCH8-F1
#
_cell.length_a   1.000
_cell.length_b   1.000
_cell.length_c   1.000
_cell.angle_alpha   90.00
_cell.angle_beta   90.00
_cell.angle_gamma   90.00
#
_symmetry.space_group_name_H-M   'P 1'
#
loop_
_entity.id
_entity.type
_entity.pdbx_description
1 polymer ?
#
loop_
_entity_poly.entity_id
_entity_poly.type
_entity_poly.pdbx_seq_one_letter_code
_entity_poly.pdbx_strand_id
1 'polypeptide(L)'
;MSFPARRCGALLPSAALALLLGGCSSGGGREATTLPLPTGHYEGPISYQGTDLRVALDLREVSPGKLEADMTFPELPGLSFAATNLRYKEPQLMFEQPGQLSKASVNAIREGDFLRGLFTLDSIKTEFVWVRRGQAAPRAYQEKAVSWQANGRTQSLTLLIPADTVTRHSAVALLADAGSAASAAARADLLARQGFLTVVVPTSTVPEGDSTVIRSVAATFQALRKHPAVDSTQVGLWLRGANAVRVIETIGLTEPAPSFVLLENVEATSAAEAKPFQQLSRLRIPALALYAANDTSLNARDSAKRLRLAVGARQGSQVRVISQANADFIVPGRLSSDGKWTWTQPAPGFVDDLTSWLRQRKAL
;
A
#
# COMPACT_ATOMS: atom_id res chain seq x y z
N MET A 1 -87.10 43.27 7.74
CA MET A 1 -87.63 44.65 7.85
C MET A 1 -86.53 45.62 7.45
N SER A 2 -86.88 46.59 6.61
CA SER A 2 -86.14 47.84 6.31
C SER A 2 -84.80 47.76 5.56
N PHE A 3 -84.89 48.01 4.25
CA PHE A 3 -83.96 48.91 3.54
C PHE A 3 -84.18 50.35 4.07
N PRO A 4 -83.18 51.27 4.07
CA PRO A 4 -82.81 51.93 2.81
C PRO A 4 -81.44 52.65 2.69
N ALA A 5 -81.20 53.11 1.44
CA ALA A 5 -80.65 54.42 1.02
C ALA A 5 -79.17 54.74 1.24
N ARG A 6 -78.37 54.75 0.15
CA ARG A 6 -78.07 55.89 -0.76
C ARG A 6 -77.15 56.96 -0.14
N ARG A 7 -76.01 57.21 -0.78
CA ARG A 7 -75.70 58.54 -1.36
C ARG A 7 -74.57 58.49 -2.40
N CYS A 8 -74.88 59.12 -3.54
CA CYS A 8 -73.98 59.46 -4.64
C CYS A 8 -73.08 60.66 -4.30
N GLY A 9 -71.94 60.74 -5.00
CA GLY A 9 -71.14 61.96 -5.22
C GLY A 9 -69.64 61.65 -5.17
N ALA A 10 -68.75 62.21 -5.99
CA ALA A 10 -68.83 62.87 -7.27
C ALA A 10 -67.43 62.74 -7.92
N LEU A 11 -67.43 62.69 -9.25
CA LEU A 11 -66.34 62.83 -10.23
C LEU A 11 -65.07 63.61 -9.79
N LEU A 12 -63.88 63.07 -10.11
CA LEU A 12 -63.01 63.55 -11.22
C LEU A 12 -61.72 62.68 -11.32
N PRO A 13 -61.09 62.60 -12.51
CA PRO A 13 -60.10 61.60 -12.87
C PRO A 13 -58.66 62.09 -12.67
N SER A 14 -57.75 61.18 -12.32
CA SER A 14 -56.32 61.38 -12.53
C SER A 14 -55.71 60.12 -13.12
N ALA A 15 -55.08 60.34 -14.27
CA ALA A 15 -54.45 59.36 -15.12
C ALA A 15 -53.18 58.76 -14.49
N ALA A 16 -52.86 57.56 -14.98
CA ALA A 16 -51.53 56.99 -15.18
C ALA A 16 -50.63 56.78 -13.94
N LEU A 17 -50.40 55.51 -13.61
CA LEU A 17 -49.07 54.91 -13.79
C LEU A 17 -49.16 53.38 -13.68
N ALA A 18 -48.74 52.70 -14.74
CA ALA A 18 -48.51 51.27 -14.75
C ALA A 18 -47.26 50.96 -13.91
N LEU A 19 -47.43 50.23 -12.81
CA LEU A 19 -46.35 49.56 -12.09
C LEU A 19 -46.71 48.08 -11.98
N LEU A 20 -46.08 47.29 -12.84
CA LEU A 20 -46.03 45.83 -12.79
C LEU A 20 -45.39 45.41 -11.47
N LEU A 21 -46.21 45.03 -10.49
CA LEU A 21 -45.74 44.36 -9.29
C LEU A 21 -45.35 42.92 -9.65
N GLY A 22 -44.06 42.65 -9.50
CA GLY A 22 -43.42 41.37 -9.75
C GLY A 22 -44.04 40.25 -8.92
N GLY A 23 -44.23 39.11 -9.58
CA GLY A 23 -44.54 37.85 -8.92
C GLY A 23 -43.40 37.46 -7.99
N CYS A 24 -43.71 37.40 -6.69
CA CYS A 24 -42.97 36.58 -5.75
C CYS A 24 -43.26 35.11 -6.07
N SER A 25 -42.34 34.44 -6.77
CA SER A 25 -42.24 32.98 -6.71
C SER A 25 -40.93 32.64 -6.01
N SER A 26 -41.03 32.39 -4.71
CA SER A 26 -39.99 31.79 -3.88
C SER A 26 -39.86 30.31 -4.27
N GLY A 27 -39.18 30.06 -5.39
CA GLY A 27 -38.82 28.73 -5.87
C GLY A 27 -37.30 28.59 -5.95
N GLY A 28 -36.62 28.78 -4.82
CA GLY A 28 -35.17 28.64 -4.70
C GLY A 28 -34.81 27.55 -3.72
N GLY A 29 -35.25 26.32 -4.00
CA GLY A 29 -34.63 25.15 -3.40
C GLY A 29 -33.16 25.17 -3.80
N ARG A 30 -32.29 25.59 -2.89
CA ARG A 30 -30.85 25.34 -2.99
C ARG A 30 -30.68 23.83 -2.96
N GLU A 31 -30.69 23.20 -4.13
CA GLU A 31 -29.93 21.97 -4.32
C GLU A 31 -28.50 22.33 -3.92
N ALA A 32 -28.05 21.76 -2.80
CA ALA A 32 -26.63 21.76 -2.48
C ALA A 32 -25.96 21.01 -3.63
N THR A 33 -25.40 21.75 -4.59
CA THR A 33 -24.55 21.19 -5.64
C THR A 33 -23.28 20.71 -4.95
N THR A 34 -23.33 19.49 -4.40
CA THR A 34 -22.14 18.77 -3.94
C THR A 34 -21.18 18.71 -5.12
N LEU A 35 -19.99 19.30 -4.98
CA LEU A 35 -19.00 19.23 -6.03
C LEU A 35 -18.67 17.75 -6.27
N PRO A 36 -18.50 17.32 -7.54
CA PRO A 36 -18.14 15.94 -7.83
C PRO A 36 -16.83 15.61 -7.13
N LEU A 37 -16.63 14.39 -6.65
CA LEU A 37 -15.40 14.00 -5.95
C LEU A 37 -14.13 14.39 -6.73
N PRO A 38 -12.98 14.67 -6.08
CA PRO A 38 -11.76 15.16 -6.72
C PRO A 38 -11.00 14.07 -7.51
N THR A 39 -11.70 13.25 -8.29
CA THR A 39 -11.09 12.15 -9.05
C THR A 39 -10.26 12.66 -10.23
N GLY A 40 -9.21 11.93 -10.59
CA GLY A 40 -8.34 12.25 -11.71
C GLY A 40 -6.86 12.00 -11.42
N HIS A 41 -6.05 12.21 -12.45
CA HIS A 41 -4.61 12.18 -12.35
C HIS A 41 -4.12 13.60 -12.02
N TYR A 42 -3.42 13.77 -10.90
CA TYR A 42 -2.85 15.04 -10.46
C TYR A 42 -1.33 14.94 -10.48
N GLU A 43 -0.67 15.98 -11.00
CA GLU A 43 0.79 16.05 -11.03
C GLU A 43 1.29 17.39 -10.54
N GLY A 44 2.45 17.36 -9.88
CA GLY A 44 3.23 18.56 -9.61
C GLY A 44 4.50 18.25 -8.80
N PRO A 45 5.35 19.26 -8.62
CA PRO A 45 6.56 19.10 -7.82
C PRO A 45 6.24 19.18 -6.33
N ILE A 46 7.16 18.63 -5.55
CA ILE A 46 7.36 18.94 -4.15
C ILE A 46 8.77 19.48 -4.02
N SER A 47 8.95 20.65 -3.42
CA SER A 47 10.24 21.34 -3.33
C SER A 47 10.75 21.38 -1.90
N TYR A 48 11.99 21.00 -1.67
CA TYR A 48 12.63 21.14 -0.35
C TYR A 48 14.13 21.40 -0.48
N GLN A 49 14.61 22.45 0.20
CA GLN A 49 16.02 22.85 0.24
C GLN A 49 16.73 22.81 -1.13
N GLY A 50 16.11 23.42 -2.15
CA GLY A 50 16.68 23.56 -3.48
C GLY A 50 16.61 22.33 -4.37
N THR A 51 15.89 21.27 -3.95
CA THR A 51 15.63 20.08 -4.77
C THR A 51 14.13 19.90 -4.97
N ASP A 52 13.74 19.62 -6.21
CA ASP A 52 12.36 19.27 -6.57
C ASP A 52 12.25 17.76 -6.73
N LEU A 53 11.09 17.21 -6.37
CA LEU A 53 10.69 15.83 -6.64
C LEU A 53 9.33 15.84 -7.34
N ARG A 54 9.26 15.27 -8.53
CA ARG A 54 7.97 15.12 -9.22
C ARG A 54 7.12 14.04 -8.58
N VAL A 55 5.85 14.37 -8.37
CA VAL A 55 4.84 13.49 -7.78
C VAL A 55 3.62 13.42 -8.69
N ALA A 56 3.06 12.22 -8.79
CA ALA A 56 1.76 11.98 -9.36
C ALA A 56 0.83 11.31 -8.34
N LEU A 57 -0.40 11.79 -8.27
CA LEU A 57 -1.50 11.25 -7.47
C LEU A 57 -2.63 10.84 -8.41
N ASP A 58 -2.95 9.56 -8.44
CA ASP A 58 -4.14 9.06 -9.11
C ASP A 58 -5.26 8.87 -8.08
N LEU A 59 -6.32 9.67 -8.18
CA LEU A 59 -7.49 9.57 -7.30
C LEU A 59 -8.70 9.00 -8.08
N ARG A 60 -9.30 7.93 -7.54
CA ARG A 60 -10.40 7.21 -8.19
C ARG A 60 -11.57 7.02 -7.23
N GLU A 61 -12.77 6.93 -7.76
CA GLU A 61 -13.96 6.52 -7.02
C GLU A 61 -14.26 5.05 -7.36
N VAL A 62 -14.18 4.17 -6.38
CA VAL A 62 -14.38 2.72 -6.57
C VAL A 62 -15.80 2.26 -6.29
N SER A 63 -16.53 3.04 -5.51
CA SER A 63 -17.96 2.90 -5.25
C SER A 63 -18.47 4.28 -4.81
N PRO A 64 -19.79 4.57 -4.87
CA PRO A 64 -20.33 5.88 -4.53
C PRO A 64 -19.77 6.44 -3.21
N GLY A 65 -19.07 7.57 -3.28
CA GLY A 65 -18.47 8.26 -2.12
C GLY A 65 -17.17 7.64 -1.57
N LYS A 66 -16.71 6.50 -2.10
CA LYS A 66 -15.50 5.81 -1.65
C LYS A 66 -14.36 6.06 -2.62
N LEU A 67 -13.38 6.82 -2.14
CA LEU A 67 -12.16 7.11 -2.88
C LEU A 67 -11.08 6.06 -2.64
N GLU A 68 -10.22 5.89 -3.63
CA GLU A 68 -8.89 5.29 -3.50
C GLU A 68 -7.85 6.21 -4.14
N ALA A 69 -6.62 6.15 -3.63
CA ALA A 69 -5.50 6.92 -4.17
C ALA A 69 -4.27 6.03 -4.34
N ASP A 70 -3.53 6.25 -5.43
CA ASP A 70 -2.14 5.80 -5.56
C ASP A 70 -1.23 7.01 -5.71
N MET A 71 -0.16 7.04 -4.93
CA MET A 71 0.90 8.05 -5.05
C MET A 71 2.11 7.41 -5.70
N THR A 72 2.67 8.08 -6.71
CA THR A 72 3.84 7.62 -7.45
C THR A 72 4.87 8.73 -7.61
N PHE A 73 6.13 8.33 -7.68
CA PHE A 73 7.27 9.22 -7.82
C PHE A 73 8.03 8.82 -9.09
N PRO A 74 7.72 9.41 -10.26
CA PRO A 74 8.27 8.97 -11.54
C PRO A 74 9.80 8.95 -11.61
N GLU A 75 10.45 9.83 -10.85
CA GLU A 75 11.91 9.98 -10.78
C GLU A 75 12.57 8.97 -9.82
N LEU A 76 11.78 8.29 -8.97
CA LEU A 76 12.23 7.31 -7.99
C LEU A 76 11.55 5.96 -8.23
N PRO A 77 12.04 5.17 -9.21
CA PRO A 77 11.48 3.85 -9.50
C PRO A 77 11.42 2.97 -8.25
N GLY A 78 10.29 2.30 -8.07
CA GLY A 78 10.03 1.47 -6.89
C GLY A 78 9.51 2.22 -5.66
N LEU A 79 9.42 3.55 -5.71
CA LEU A 79 8.69 4.35 -4.72
C LEU A 79 7.29 4.64 -5.23
N SER A 80 6.33 3.91 -4.69
CA SER A 80 4.90 4.14 -4.89
C SER A 80 4.12 3.48 -3.76
N PHE A 81 2.94 3.98 -3.45
CA PHE A 81 2.07 3.32 -2.48
C PHE A 81 0.59 3.62 -2.73
N ALA A 82 -0.26 2.67 -2.39
CA ALA A 82 -1.69 2.91 -2.23
C ALA A 82 -1.93 3.66 -0.91
N ALA A 83 -2.61 4.80 -0.98
CA ALA A 83 -2.82 5.63 0.20
C ALA A 83 -3.82 5.01 1.18
N THR A 84 -3.57 5.20 2.47
CA THR A 84 -4.47 4.83 3.56
C THR A 84 -5.05 6.07 4.24
N ASN A 85 -6.06 5.86 5.09
CA ASN A 85 -6.75 6.93 5.81
C ASN A 85 -7.29 8.04 4.87
N LEU A 86 -7.59 7.69 3.62
CA LEU A 86 -8.07 8.60 2.60
C LEU A 86 -9.44 9.14 2.96
N ARG A 87 -9.53 10.46 3.16
CA ARG A 87 -10.75 11.17 3.55
C ARG A 87 -10.90 12.40 2.68
N TYR A 88 -12.09 12.58 2.13
CA TYR A 88 -12.47 13.83 1.47
C TYR A 88 -13.69 14.41 2.20
N LYS A 89 -13.52 15.60 2.76
CA LYS A 89 -14.59 16.43 3.30
C LYS A 89 -14.45 17.78 2.64
N GLU A 90 -15.25 18.03 1.62
CA GLU A 90 -15.15 19.21 0.76
C GLU A 90 -14.86 20.50 1.57
N PRO A 91 -13.83 21.28 1.20
CA PRO A 91 -12.91 21.10 0.06
C PRO A 91 -11.64 20.27 0.38
N GLN A 92 -11.54 19.69 1.57
CA GLN A 92 -10.32 19.10 2.12
C GLN A 92 -10.14 17.62 1.76
N LEU A 93 -8.93 17.27 1.30
CA LEU A 93 -8.47 15.91 1.02
C LEU A 93 -7.31 15.57 1.97
N MET A 94 -7.38 14.42 2.63
CA MET A 94 -6.32 13.93 3.52
C MET A 94 -6.03 12.46 3.25
N PHE A 95 -4.77 12.07 3.25
CA PHE A 95 -4.34 10.67 3.19
C PHE A 95 -2.90 10.49 3.66
N GLU A 96 -2.53 9.23 3.90
CA GLU A 96 -1.24 8.84 4.45
C GLU A 96 -0.64 7.66 3.66
N GLN A 97 0.68 7.51 3.75
CA GLN A 97 1.35 6.29 3.33
C GLN A 97 1.06 5.17 4.35
N PRO A 98 0.76 3.95 3.90
CA PRO A 98 0.62 2.80 4.79
C PRO A 98 1.93 2.49 5.51
N GLY A 99 1.83 2.22 6.81
CA GLY A 99 2.89 1.63 7.60
C GLY A 99 3.92 2.60 8.16
N GLN A 100 5.14 2.09 8.45
CA GLN A 100 6.21 2.82 9.14
C GLN A 100 7.44 3.13 8.27
N LEU A 101 7.48 2.66 7.01
CA LEU A 101 8.63 2.79 6.10
C LEU A 101 9.11 4.26 5.95
N SER A 102 8.15 5.18 5.94
CA SER A 102 8.27 6.65 5.95
C SER A 102 6.87 7.23 6.20
N LYS A 103 6.74 8.26 7.03
CA LYS A 103 5.41 8.84 7.36
C LYS A 103 5.03 9.91 6.35
N ALA A 104 4.83 9.51 5.10
CA ALA A 104 4.29 10.44 4.12
C ALA A 104 2.82 10.74 4.46
N SER A 105 2.44 12.01 4.50
CA SER A 105 1.05 12.43 4.65
C SER A 105 0.77 13.67 3.82
N VAL A 106 -0.45 13.74 3.30
CA VAL A 106 -0.93 14.84 2.46
C VAL A 106 -2.17 15.42 3.11
N ASN A 107 -2.19 16.75 3.24
CA ASN A 107 -3.37 17.53 3.59
C ASN A 107 -3.54 18.63 2.54
N ALA A 108 -4.57 18.50 1.72
CA ALA A 108 -4.80 19.34 0.56
C ALA A 108 -6.19 20.00 0.61
N ILE A 109 -6.27 21.19 0.03
CA ILE A 109 -7.50 21.89 -0.33
C ILE A 109 -7.65 21.78 -1.84
N ARG A 110 -8.84 21.39 -2.29
CA ARG A 110 -9.20 21.37 -3.70
C ARG A 110 -9.75 22.72 -4.13
N GLU A 111 -9.19 23.25 -5.21
CA GLU A 111 -9.65 24.46 -5.88
C GLU A 111 -9.78 24.21 -7.39
N GLY A 112 -10.98 23.87 -7.85
CA GLY A 112 -11.20 23.45 -9.24
C GLY A 112 -10.39 22.21 -9.59
N ASP A 113 -9.47 22.37 -10.54
CA ASP A 113 -8.52 21.34 -11.02
C ASP A 113 -7.19 21.33 -10.25
N PHE A 114 -7.06 22.11 -9.19
CA PHE A 114 -5.86 22.17 -8.36
C PHE A 114 -6.07 21.49 -7.02
N LEU A 115 -5.03 20.81 -6.54
CA LEU A 115 -4.85 20.43 -5.14
C LEU A 115 -3.67 21.24 -4.61
N ARG A 116 -3.87 21.99 -3.53
CA ARG A 116 -2.80 22.70 -2.84
C ARG A 116 -2.78 22.38 -1.37
N GLY A 117 -1.61 22.33 -0.76
CA GLY A 117 -1.55 22.12 0.67
C GLY A 117 -0.19 21.66 1.12
N LEU A 118 -0.16 20.85 2.17
CA LEU A 118 1.03 20.43 2.85
C LEU A 118 1.32 18.95 2.60
N PHE A 119 2.52 18.67 2.12
CA PHE A 119 3.11 17.34 2.12
C PHE A 119 4.09 17.23 3.29
N THR A 120 3.92 16.19 4.09
CA THR A 120 4.87 15.83 5.15
C THR A 120 5.52 14.51 4.78
N LEU A 121 6.84 14.42 4.90
CA LEU A 121 7.59 13.17 4.79
C LEU A 121 8.58 13.12 5.94
N ASP A 122 8.32 12.23 6.88
CA ASP A 122 9.07 12.12 8.14
C ASP A 122 9.05 13.44 8.93
N SER A 123 10.15 14.19 8.99
CA SER A 123 10.23 15.51 9.63
C SER A 123 10.10 16.69 8.64
N ILE A 124 10.13 16.40 7.34
CA ILE A 124 10.07 17.41 6.28
C ILE A 124 8.64 17.83 6.09
N LYS A 125 8.42 19.14 5.99
CA LYS A 125 7.14 19.75 5.66
C LYS A 125 7.34 20.73 4.52
N THR A 126 6.52 20.61 3.49
CA THR A 126 6.65 21.42 2.28
C THR A 126 5.28 21.62 1.64
N GLU A 127 5.09 22.81 1.09
CA GLU A 127 3.89 23.16 0.36
C GLU A 127 3.95 22.61 -1.07
N PHE A 128 2.80 22.28 -1.62
CA PHE A 128 2.70 21.83 -3.00
C PHE A 128 1.48 22.44 -3.69
N VAL A 129 1.56 22.45 -5.02
CA VAL A 129 0.42 22.69 -5.91
C VAL A 129 0.46 21.62 -7.00
N TRP A 130 -0.54 20.76 -7.03
CA TRP A 130 -0.71 19.72 -8.05
C TRP A 130 -1.90 20.05 -8.93
N VAL A 131 -1.76 19.78 -10.22
CA VAL A 131 -2.74 20.11 -11.26
C VAL A 131 -3.33 18.84 -11.83
N ARG A 132 -4.65 18.80 -12.02
CA ARG A 132 -5.33 17.71 -12.71
C ARG A 132 -4.89 17.67 -14.17
N ARG A 133 -4.32 16.54 -14.60
CA ARG A 133 -3.81 16.30 -15.97
C ARG A 133 -4.63 15.27 -16.75
N GLY A 134 -5.73 14.76 -16.17
CA GLY A 134 -6.66 13.89 -16.89
C GLY A 134 -7.33 12.87 -15.99
N GLN A 135 -7.70 11.75 -16.60
CA GLN A 135 -8.25 10.60 -15.88
C GLN A 135 -7.14 9.87 -15.12
N ALA A 136 -7.46 9.40 -13.91
CA ALA A 136 -6.56 8.58 -13.11
C ALA A 136 -6.27 7.26 -13.84
N ALA A 137 -5.00 6.84 -13.84
CA ALA A 137 -4.63 5.52 -14.34
C ALA A 137 -5.31 4.42 -13.50
N PRO A 138 -5.69 3.26 -14.06
CA PRO A 138 -6.21 2.16 -13.25
C PRO A 138 -5.15 1.66 -12.27
N ARG A 139 -5.57 1.21 -11.08
CA ARG A 139 -4.66 0.58 -10.12
C ARG A 139 -4.04 -0.67 -10.73
N ALA A 140 -2.75 -0.88 -10.46
CA ALA A 140 -1.98 -2.00 -11.00
C ALA A 140 -2.41 -3.39 -10.51
N TYR A 141 -3.30 -3.46 -9.53
CA TYR A 141 -3.84 -4.69 -8.97
C TYR A 141 -5.26 -4.47 -8.43
N GLN A 142 -6.00 -5.55 -8.25
CA GLN A 142 -7.32 -5.60 -7.63
C GLN A 142 -7.23 -6.15 -6.22
N GLU A 143 -8.05 -5.62 -5.31
CA GLU A 143 -8.20 -6.14 -3.95
C GLU A 143 -9.41 -7.06 -3.89
N LYS A 144 -9.20 -8.30 -3.44
CA LYS A 144 -10.28 -9.28 -3.28
C LYS A 144 -10.28 -9.85 -1.87
N ALA A 145 -11.34 -9.56 -1.13
CA ALA A 145 -11.59 -10.22 0.15
C ALA A 145 -11.88 -11.70 -0.07
N VAL A 146 -11.21 -12.55 0.69
CA VAL A 146 -11.38 -14.01 0.69
C VAL A 146 -11.51 -14.50 2.12
N SER A 147 -12.35 -15.51 2.32
CA SER A 147 -12.54 -16.14 3.62
C SER A 147 -12.02 -17.57 3.56
N TRP A 148 -11.03 -17.88 4.40
CA TRP A 148 -10.43 -19.22 4.47
C TRP A 148 -10.65 -19.83 5.85
N GLN A 149 -10.78 -21.15 5.91
CA GLN A 149 -10.84 -21.86 7.18
C GLN A 149 -9.42 -22.18 7.65
N ALA A 150 -9.03 -21.65 8.80
CA ALA A 150 -7.77 -21.96 9.47
C ALA A 150 -8.07 -22.28 10.94
N ASN A 151 -7.62 -23.43 11.43
CA ASN A 151 -7.84 -23.87 12.82
C ASN A 151 -9.31 -23.87 13.26
N GLY A 152 -10.23 -24.25 12.36
CA GLY A 152 -11.68 -24.24 12.64
C GLY A 152 -12.29 -22.84 12.78
N ARG A 153 -11.56 -21.79 12.39
CA ARG A 153 -12.04 -20.41 12.35
C ARG A 153 -11.98 -19.88 10.92
N THR A 154 -13.01 -19.13 10.54
CA THR A 154 -13.01 -18.35 9.31
C THR A 154 -12.10 -17.14 9.50
N GLN A 155 -11.08 -17.03 8.67
CA GLN A 155 -10.19 -15.89 8.59
C GLN A 155 -10.45 -15.12 7.30
N SER A 156 -10.74 -13.82 7.42
CA SER A 156 -10.88 -12.93 6.26
C SER A 156 -9.52 -12.34 5.92
N LEU A 157 -9.08 -12.54 4.68
CA LEU A 157 -7.83 -12.02 4.14
C LEU A 157 -8.11 -11.23 2.86
N THR A 158 -7.19 -10.36 2.49
CA THR A 158 -7.26 -9.63 1.22
C THR A 158 -6.17 -10.14 0.29
N LEU A 159 -6.58 -10.67 -0.85
CA LEU A 159 -5.68 -10.97 -1.96
C LEU A 159 -5.45 -9.70 -2.77
N LEU A 160 -4.19 -9.40 -3.10
CA LEU A 160 -3.83 -8.44 -4.13
C LEU A 160 -3.53 -9.21 -5.41
N ILE A 161 -4.37 -9.02 -6.43
CA ILE A 161 -4.31 -9.75 -7.70
C ILE A 161 -3.87 -8.76 -8.78
N PRO A 162 -2.70 -8.94 -9.42
CA PRO A 162 -2.25 -8.04 -10.47
C PRO A 162 -3.30 -7.84 -11.57
N ALA A 163 -3.47 -6.60 -12.01
CA ALA A 163 -4.43 -6.21 -13.04
C ALA A 163 -3.76 -6.21 -14.42
N ASP A 164 -3.10 -7.33 -14.76
CA ASP A 164 -2.41 -7.52 -16.03
C ASP A 164 -3.13 -8.58 -16.90
N THR A 165 -2.53 -8.96 -18.02
CA THR A 165 -3.11 -9.91 -18.98
C THR A 165 -2.79 -11.37 -18.67
N VAL A 166 -1.98 -11.63 -17.65
CA VAL A 166 -1.57 -12.98 -17.23
C VAL A 166 -2.71 -13.62 -16.44
N THR A 167 -3.07 -14.86 -16.78
CA THR A 167 -4.18 -15.56 -16.13
C THR A 167 -3.78 -16.29 -14.85
N ARG A 168 -2.48 -16.59 -14.67
CA ARG A 168 -1.92 -17.26 -13.50
C ARG A 168 -0.64 -16.59 -13.03
N HIS A 169 -0.62 -16.18 -11.78
CA HIS A 169 0.50 -15.47 -11.17
C HIS A 169 1.23 -16.37 -10.17
N SER A 170 2.54 -16.19 -10.06
CA SER A 170 3.27 -16.64 -8.88
C SER A 170 2.71 -15.90 -7.66
N ALA A 171 2.54 -16.63 -6.56
CA ALA A 171 1.94 -16.10 -5.34
C ALA A 171 2.94 -16.04 -4.19
N VAL A 172 2.82 -15.00 -3.35
CA VAL A 172 3.64 -14.83 -2.14
C VAL A 172 2.70 -14.63 -0.95
N ALA A 173 2.80 -15.52 0.03
CA ALA A 173 2.17 -15.35 1.33
C ALA A 173 3.16 -14.67 2.29
N LEU A 174 2.82 -13.49 2.78
CA LEU A 174 3.66 -12.70 3.70
C LEU A 174 3.16 -12.90 5.13
N LEU A 175 3.97 -13.57 5.95
CA LEU A 175 3.62 -13.77 7.36
C LEU A 175 4.00 -12.53 8.16
N ALA A 176 3.05 -12.01 8.95
CA ALA A 176 3.28 -10.81 9.71
C ALA A 176 2.57 -10.84 11.07
N ASP A 177 3.30 -10.50 12.12
CA ASP A 177 2.73 -10.17 13.42
C ASP A 177 2.32 -8.69 13.49
N ALA A 178 1.81 -8.25 14.65
CA ALA A 178 1.40 -6.87 14.85
C ALA A 178 2.54 -5.85 14.61
N GLY A 179 3.80 -6.21 14.88
CA GLY A 179 4.95 -5.33 14.69
C GLY A 179 5.41 -5.24 13.24
N SER A 180 5.17 -6.27 12.43
CA SER A 180 5.60 -6.39 11.03
C SER A 180 4.47 -6.21 10.00
N ALA A 181 3.21 -6.13 10.43
CA ALA A 181 2.03 -6.02 9.56
C ALA A 181 2.12 -4.86 8.56
N ALA A 182 2.59 -3.70 9.01
CA ALA A 182 2.79 -2.52 8.18
C ALA A 182 3.79 -2.76 7.04
N SER A 183 4.99 -3.25 7.36
CA SER A 183 6.02 -3.54 6.37
C SER A 183 5.57 -4.66 5.43
N ALA A 184 4.90 -5.70 5.94
CA ALA A 184 4.34 -6.78 5.11
C ALA A 184 3.28 -6.28 4.13
N ALA A 185 2.38 -5.36 4.54
CA ALA A 185 1.41 -4.76 3.64
C ALA A 185 2.09 -3.96 2.52
N ALA A 186 3.15 -3.20 2.85
CA ALA A 186 3.90 -2.47 1.84
C ALA A 186 4.68 -3.39 0.88
N ARG A 187 5.22 -4.52 1.37
CA ARG A 187 5.81 -5.55 0.49
C ARG A 187 4.76 -6.22 -0.39
N ALA A 188 3.57 -6.46 0.13
CA ALA A 188 2.46 -7.04 -0.63
C ALA A 188 2.05 -6.11 -1.78
N ASP A 189 1.88 -4.81 -1.52
CA ASP A 189 1.60 -3.78 -2.53
C ASP A 189 2.72 -3.71 -3.59
N LEU A 190 3.98 -3.63 -3.15
CA LEU A 190 5.13 -3.59 -4.05
C LEU A 190 5.16 -4.80 -4.98
N LEU A 191 4.99 -6.00 -4.46
CA LEU A 191 4.98 -7.23 -5.25
C LEU A 191 3.75 -7.32 -6.18
N ALA A 192 2.58 -6.87 -5.73
CA ALA A 192 1.38 -6.83 -6.55
C ALA A 192 1.53 -5.93 -7.78
N ARG A 193 2.15 -4.75 -7.59
CA ARG A 193 2.51 -3.85 -8.70
C ARG A 193 3.55 -4.46 -9.66
N GLN A 194 4.31 -5.45 -9.21
CA GLN A 194 5.33 -6.15 -10.00
C GLN A 194 4.82 -7.45 -10.65
N GLY A 195 3.51 -7.75 -10.57
CA GLY A 195 2.88 -8.89 -11.24
C GLY A 195 2.80 -10.16 -10.39
N PHE A 196 3.00 -10.08 -9.08
CA PHE A 196 2.87 -11.20 -8.15
C PHE A 196 1.55 -11.12 -7.38
N LEU A 197 0.85 -12.24 -7.23
CA LEU A 197 -0.31 -12.30 -6.35
C LEU A 197 0.17 -12.34 -4.90
N THR A 198 -0.37 -11.48 -4.04
CA THR A 198 0.09 -11.42 -2.64
C THR A 198 -1.05 -11.51 -1.65
N VAL A 199 -0.71 -12.01 -0.46
CA VAL A 199 -1.59 -12.04 0.71
C VAL A 199 -0.77 -11.83 1.96
N VAL A 200 -1.23 -10.95 2.85
CA VAL A 200 -0.66 -10.82 4.19
C VAL A 200 -1.41 -11.76 5.12
N VAL A 201 -0.69 -12.68 5.75
CA VAL A 201 -1.23 -13.66 6.68
C VAL A 201 -0.83 -13.22 8.09
N PRO A 202 -1.78 -12.74 8.91
CA PRO A 202 -1.48 -12.36 10.28
C PRO A 202 -1.09 -13.58 11.10
N THR A 203 0.03 -13.49 11.79
CA THR A 203 0.48 -14.44 12.80
C THR A 203 0.23 -13.82 14.16
N SER A 204 -0.62 -14.45 14.98
CA SER A 204 -0.73 -14.08 16.39
C SER A 204 0.59 -14.36 17.10
N THR A 205 0.98 -13.51 18.05
CA THR A 205 2.02 -13.80 19.04
C THR A 205 1.49 -14.89 19.98
N VAL A 206 1.49 -16.14 19.54
CA VAL A 206 1.06 -17.26 20.39
C VAL A 206 2.20 -17.57 21.36
N PRO A 207 1.92 -17.74 22.67
CA PRO A 207 2.90 -18.27 23.61
C PRO A 207 3.45 -19.61 23.12
N GLU A 208 4.67 -19.95 23.54
CA GLU A 208 5.43 -21.11 23.10
C GLU A 208 4.60 -22.40 22.94
N GLY A 209 4.66 -23.03 21.76
CA GLY A 209 4.25 -24.44 21.58
C GLY A 209 3.24 -24.78 20.49
N ASP A 210 2.71 -23.83 19.71
CA ASP A 210 1.43 -24.09 19.07
C ASP A 210 1.45 -24.44 17.57
N SER A 211 0.83 -25.58 17.23
CA SER A 211 0.59 -26.09 15.85
C SER A 211 -0.30 -25.17 15.00
N THR A 212 -0.81 -24.08 15.57
CA THR A 212 -1.80 -23.18 14.97
C THR A 212 -1.22 -22.32 13.87
N VAL A 213 0.00 -21.78 14.04
CA VAL A 213 0.68 -21.00 12.99
C VAL A 213 0.94 -21.87 11.77
N ILE A 214 1.50 -23.07 11.96
CA ILE A 214 1.78 -24.02 10.87
C ILE A 214 0.51 -24.38 10.12
N ARG A 215 -0.59 -24.68 10.83
CA ARG A 215 -1.88 -24.99 10.22
C ARG A 215 -2.47 -23.79 9.47
N SER A 216 -2.33 -22.57 9.99
CA SER A 216 -2.78 -21.36 9.28
C SER A 216 -1.98 -21.11 8.00
N VAL A 217 -0.66 -21.33 8.04
CA VAL A 217 0.21 -21.26 6.86
C VAL A 217 -0.17 -22.34 5.86
N ALA A 218 -0.31 -23.60 6.29
CA ALA A 218 -0.73 -24.70 5.42
C ALA A 218 -2.10 -24.46 4.78
N ALA A 219 -3.09 -24.01 5.56
CA ALA A 219 -4.43 -23.68 5.06
C ALA A 219 -4.39 -22.55 4.02
N THR A 220 -3.58 -21.50 4.28
CA THR A 220 -3.34 -20.42 3.33
C THR A 220 -2.73 -20.96 2.04
N PHE A 221 -1.73 -21.83 2.11
CA PHE A 221 -1.09 -22.40 0.94
C PHE A 221 -2.04 -23.28 0.13
N GLN A 222 -2.83 -24.11 0.80
CA GLN A 222 -3.87 -24.92 0.16
C GLN A 222 -4.91 -24.03 -0.53
N ALA A 223 -5.33 -22.94 0.10
CA ALA A 223 -6.29 -22.00 -0.48
C ALA A 223 -5.69 -21.24 -1.69
N LEU A 224 -4.47 -20.74 -1.57
CA LEU A 224 -3.77 -20.06 -2.66
C LEU A 224 -3.60 -20.97 -3.87
N ARG A 225 -3.13 -22.21 -3.68
CA ARG A 225 -2.94 -23.15 -4.80
C ARG A 225 -4.23 -23.58 -5.48
N LYS A 226 -5.37 -23.45 -4.82
CA LYS A 226 -6.70 -23.70 -5.41
C LYS A 226 -7.30 -22.45 -6.06
N HIS A 227 -6.72 -21.27 -5.84
CA HIS A 227 -7.24 -20.04 -6.43
C HIS A 227 -6.95 -20.00 -7.94
N PRO A 228 -7.93 -19.70 -8.81
CA PRO A 228 -7.78 -19.81 -10.26
C PRO A 228 -6.73 -18.86 -10.86
N ALA A 229 -6.48 -17.72 -10.20
CA ALA A 229 -5.47 -16.76 -10.62
C ALA A 229 -4.04 -17.11 -10.14
N VAL A 230 -3.86 -18.19 -9.39
CA VAL A 230 -2.55 -18.59 -8.85
C VAL A 230 -1.99 -19.73 -9.69
N ASP A 231 -0.71 -19.61 -10.06
CA ASP A 231 0.07 -20.76 -10.47
C ASP A 231 0.37 -21.62 -9.22
N SER A 232 -0.32 -22.76 -9.12
CA SER A 232 -0.22 -23.66 -7.97
C SER A 232 1.18 -24.22 -7.72
N THR A 233 2.08 -24.15 -8.72
CA THR A 233 3.47 -24.60 -8.60
C THR A 233 4.40 -23.50 -8.08
N GLN A 234 3.97 -22.24 -8.11
CA GLN A 234 4.79 -21.06 -7.82
C GLN A 234 4.21 -20.28 -6.63
N VAL A 235 4.06 -20.96 -5.48
CA VAL A 235 3.59 -20.36 -4.23
C VAL A 235 4.71 -20.37 -3.20
N GLY A 236 5.19 -19.18 -2.84
CA GLY A 236 6.26 -18.98 -1.88
C GLY A 236 5.85 -18.23 -0.62
N LEU A 237 6.79 -18.13 0.31
CA LEU A 237 6.60 -17.57 1.64
C LEU A 237 7.53 -16.38 1.86
N TRP A 238 7.05 -15.30 2.44
CA TRP A 238 7.87 -14.19 2.92
C TRP A 238 7.84 -14.16 4.45
N LEU A 239 9.03 -14.19 5.05
CA LEU A 239 9.23 -14.20 6.50
C LEU A 239 10.10 -13.03 6.92
N ARG A 240 9.77 -12.43 8.07
CA ARG A 240 10.54 -11.34 8.67
C ARG A 240 10.74 -11.56 10.17
N GLY A 241 11.90 -11.14 10.67
CA GLY A 241 12.19 -11.10 12.11
C GLY A 241 12.24 -12.47 12.80
N ALA A 242 12.10 -12.46 14.13
CA ALA A 242 12.30 -13.65 14.97
C ALA A 242 11.31 -14.79 14.70
N ASN A 243 10.10 -14.48 14.21
CA ASN A 243 9.09 -15.50 13.88
C ASN A 243 9.48 -16.37 12.68
N ALA A 244 10.42 -15.91 11.84
CA ALA A 244 10.90 -16.68 10.70
C ALA A 244 11.49 -18.04 11.14
N VAL A 245 12.26 -18.07 12.23
CA VAL A 245 12.93 -19.29 12.71
C VAL A 245 11.91 -20.39 12.99
N ARG A 246 10.84 -20.09 13.74
CA ARG A 246 9.79 -21.05 14.12
C ARG A 246 9.06 -21.63 12.90
N VAL A 247 8.80 -20.80 11.90
CA VAL A 247 8.15 -21.23 10.66
C VAL A 247 9.09 -22.10 9.83
N ILE A 248 10.38 -21.76 9.81
CA ILE A 248 11.39 -22.56 9.13
C ILE A 248 11.56 -23.93 9.79
N GLU A 249 11.65 -24.00 11.13
CA GLU A 249 11.77 -25.27 11.90
C GLU A 249 10.71 -26.31 11.50
N THR A 250 9.55 -25.81 11.11
CA THR A 250 8.33 -26.58 10.84
C THR A 250 7.97 -26.61 9.35
N ILE A 251 8.81 -26.06 8.48
CA ILE A 251 8.51 -25.92 7.04
C ILE A 251 8.37 -27.28 6.34
N GLY A 252 9.09 -28.30 6.82
CA GLY A 252 8.96 -29.67 6.31
C GLY A 252 7.64 -30.35 6.70
N LEU A 253 6.89 -29.79 7.64
CA LEU A 253 5.55 -30.25 8.03
C LEU A 253 4.43 -29.49 7.31
N THR A 254 4.78 -28.42 6.57
CA THR A 254 3.80 -27.64 5.82
C THR A 254 3.47 -28.39 4.53
N GLU A 255 2.28 -28.98 4.48
CA GLU A 255 1.77 -29.59 3.25
C GLU A 255 0.63 -28.75 2.65
N PRO A 256 0.81 -28.22 1.43
CA PRO A 256 1.97 -28.40 0.55
C PRO A 256 3.14 -27.42 0.85
N ALA A 257 4.38 -27.89 0.67
CA ALA A 257 5.59 -27.12 0.97
C ALA A 257 5.79 -25.94 -0.01
N PRO A 258 6.34 -24.79 0.44
CA PRO A 258 6.58 -23.64 -0.43
C PRO A 258 7.57 -23.93 -1.55
N SER A 259 7.35 -23.35 -2.72
CA SER A 259 8.27 -23.46 -3.85
C SER A 259 9.50 -22.56 -3.71
N PHE A 260 9.43 -21.51 -2.91
CA PHE A 260 10.53 -20.64 -2.55
C PHE A 260 10.27 -19.90 -1.22
N VAL A 261 11.32 -19.38 -0.60
CA VAL A 261 11.23 -18.58 0.62
C VAL A 261 11.99 -17.27 0.49
N LEU A 262 11.38 -16.17 0.93
CA LEU A 262 11.97 -14.85 1.06
C LEU A 262 12.18 -14.57 2.55
N LEU A 263 13.39 -14.19 2.93
CA LEU A 263 13.78 -13.92 4.31
C LEU A 263 14.21 -12.45 4.41
N GLU A 264 13.44 -11.63 5.11
CA GLU A 264 13.72 -10.20 5.28
C GLU A 264 14.21 -9.94 6.71
N ASN A 265 15.42 -9.40 6.88
CA ASN A 265 15.95 -8.97 8.19
C ASN A 265 15.74 -10.04 9.29
N VAL A 266 16.02 -11.30 8.95
CA VAL A 266 15.84 -12.43 9.87
C VAL A 266 17.04 -12.52 10.79
N GLU A 267 16.80 -12.37 12.09
CA GLU A 267 17.85 -12.39 13.08
C GLU A 267 18.43 -13.80 13.23
N ALA A 268 19.77 -13.89 13.23
CA ALA A 268 20.51 -15.10 13.52
C ALA A 268 21.73 -14.71 14.37
N THR A 269 21.52 -14.54 15.67
CA THR A 269 22.55 -14.08 16.61
C THR A 269 23.60 -15.16 16.87
N SER A 270 23.24 -16.42 16.70
CA SER A 270 24.09 -17.58 16.99
C SER A 270 24.03 -18.65 15.89
N ALA A 271 24.98 -19.59 15.91
CA ALA A 271 24.95 -20.75 15.03
C ALA A 271 23.75 -21.67 15.31
N ALA A 272 23.29 -21.71 16.57
CA ALA A 272 22.11 -22.48 16.96
C ALA A 272 20.84 -21.91 16.33
N GLU A 273 20.67 -20.59 16.34
CA GLU A 273 19.54 -19.90 15.69
C GLU A 273 19.56 -19.99 14.17
N ALA A 274 20.75 -20.07 13.56
CA ALA A 274 20.86 -20.27 12.11
C ALA A 274 20.58 -21.73 11.69
N LYS A 275 20.69 -22.71 12.60
CA LYS A 275 20.59 -24.14 12.27
C LYS A 275 19.29 -24.55 11.59
N PRO A 276 18.09 -24.04 11.98
CA PRO A 276 16.84 -24.39 11.31
C PRO A 276 16.84 -24.09 9.81
N PHE A 277 17.49 -23.02 9.36
CA PHE A 277 17.55 -22.65 7.94
C PHE A 277 18.26 -23.68 7.06
N GLN A 278 18.99 -24.64 7.65
CA GLN A 278 19.50 -25.79 6.91
C GLN A 278 18.37 -26.65 6.32
N GLN A 279 17.17 -26.64 6.90
CA GLN A 279 16.02 -27.37 6.34
C GLN A 279 15.65 -26.91 4.94
N LEU A 280 15.82 -25.62 4.61
CA LEU A 280 15.61 -25.10 3.26
C LEU A 280 16.52 -25.83 2.26
N SER A 281 17.79 -26.02 2.61
CA SER A 281 18.74 -26.76 1.76
C SER A 281 18.40 -28.26 1.68
N ARG A 282 17.95 -28.87 2.77
CA ARG A 282 17.58 -30.30 2.83
C ARG A 282 16.33 -30.60 1.99
N LEU A 283 15.34 -29.72 2.06
CA LEU A 283 14.08 -29.82 1.31
C LEU A 283 14.18 -29.25 -0.11
N ARG A 284 15.37 -28.75 -0.50
CA ARG A 284 15.64 -28.13 -1.81
C ARG A 284 14.74 -26.93 -2.11
N ILE A 285 14.37 -26.17 -1.08
CA ILE A 285 13.57 -24.95 -1.22
C ILE A 285 14.54 -23.78 -1.45
N PRO A 286 14.52 -23.13 -2.62
CA PRO A 286 15.35 -21.96 -2.89
C PRO A 286 14.95 -20.80 -1.99
N ALA A 287 15.94 -20.07 -1.48
CA ALA A 287 15.70 -18.95 -0.58
C ALA A 287 16.49 -17.69 -0.94
N LEU A 288 15.83 -16.54 -0.94
CA LEU A 288 16.49 -15.23 -1.01
C LEU A 288 16.38 -14.55 0.35
N ALA A 289 17.52 -14.33 0.99
CA ALA A 289 17.60 -13.53 2.20
C ALA A 289 18.12 -12.13 1.88
N LEU A 290 17.38 -11.13 2.32
CA LEU A 290 17.70 -9.71 2.16
C LEU A 290 17.91 -9.11 3.55
N TYR A 291 19.06 -8.46 3.73
CA TYR A 291 19.40 -7.73 4.94
C TYR A 291 19.67 -6.27 4.63
N ALA A 292 19.13 -5.38 5.45
CA ALA A 292 19.44 -3.97 5.41
C ALA A 292 20.70 -3.66 6.23
N ALA A 293 21.71 -3.04 5.61
CA ALA A 293 23.01 -2.81 6.26
C ALA A 293 22.97 -1.82 7.43
N ASN A 294 22.02 -0.88 7.42
CA ASN A 294 21.83 0.14 8.46
C ASN A 294 20.59 -0.16 9.31
N ASP A 295 20.09 -1.40 9.32
CA ASP A 295 19.12 -1.83 10.30
C ASP A 295 19.79 -1.83 11.69
N THR A 296 19.31 -0.98 12.58
CA THR A 296 19.81 -0.85 13.96
C THR A 296 19.15 -1.83 14.92
N SER A 297 18.10 -2.53 14.48
CA SER A 297 17.39 -3.52 15.31
C SER A 297 18.11 -4.86 15.40
N LEU A 298 19.05 -5.15 14.48
CA LEU A 298 19.81 -6.40 14.48
C LEU A 298 21.20 -6.23 13.85
N ASN A 299 22.13 -7.14 14.17
CA ASN A 299 23.44 -7.17 13.50
C ASN A 299 23.32 -7.85 12.13
N ALA A 300 23.02 -7.04 11.11
CA ALA A 300 22.71 -7.51 9.75
C ALA A 300 23.88 -8.28 9.12
N ARG A 301 25.13 -7.83 9.33
CA ARG A 301 26.31 -8.46 8.75
C ARG A 301 26.55 -9.86 9.32
N ASP A 302 26.49 -9.99 10.65
CA ASP A 302 26.73 -11.28 11.29
C ASP A 302 25.57 -12.24 11.04
N SER A 303 24.32 -11.76 11.08
CA SER A 303 23.14 -12.56 10.73
C SER A 303 23.22 -13.08 9.30
N ALA A 304 23.54 -12.20 8.33
CA ALA A 304 23.72 -12.60 6.93
C ALA A 304 24.87 -13.62 6.75
N LYS A 305 25.99 -13.45 7.47
CA LYS A 305 27.10 -14.41 7.43
C LYS A 305 26.66 -15.79 7.92
N ARG A 306 25.98 -15.86 9.06
CA ARG A 306 25.49 -17.13 9.64
C ARG A 306 24.43 -17.77 8.75
N LEU A 307 23.49 -16.99 8.24
CA LEU A 307 22.43 -17.51 7.38
C LEU A 307 22.99 -18.04 6.06
N ARG A 308 24.01 -17.39 5.49
CA ARG A 308 24.70 -17.87 4.27
C ARG A 308 25.31 -19.27 4.47
N LEU A 309 25.86 -19.53 5.65
CA LEU A 309 26.38 -20.87 6.00
C LEU A 309 25.26 -21.90 6.19
N ALA A 310 24.12 -21.50 6.76
CA ALA A 310 23.01 -22.40 7.02
C ALA A 310 22.21 -22.76 5.76
N VAL A 311 21.86 -21.78 4.93
CA VAL A 311 21.10 -21.99 3.68
C VAL A 311 22.00 -22.60 2.59
N GLY A 312 23.28 -22.24 2.58
CA GLY A 312 24.24 -22.66 1.56
C GLY A 312 24.02 -21.98 0.20
N ALA A 313 24.95 -22.22 -0.74
CA ALA A 313 24.92 -21.64 -2.08
C ALA A 313 24.23 -22.53 -3.15
N ARG A 314 23.53 -23.58 -2.73
CA ARG A 314 22.94 -24.56 -3.65
C ARG A 314 21.58 -24.10 -4.18
N GLN A 315 21.22 -24.52 -5.39
CA GLN A 315 19.85 -24.45 -5.96
C GLN A 315 19.25 -23.03 -6.08
N GLY A 316 20.09 -22.01 -6.29
CA GLY A 316 19.61 -20.64 -6.51
C GLY A 316 19.32 -19.85 -5.24
N SER A 317 19.66 -20.38 -4.05
CA SER A 317 19.58 -19.61 -2.81
C SER A 317 20.64 -18.51 -2.74
N GLN A 318 20.26 -17.33 -2.25
CA GLN A 318 21.10 -16.14 -2.17
C GLN A 318 20.91 -15.42 -0.84
N VAL A 319 21.99 -14.84 -0.31
CA VAL A 319 21.95 -13.96 0.87
C VAL A 319 22.62 -12.64 0.52
N ARG A 320 21.85 -11.56 0.52
CA ARG A 320 22.26 -10.20 0.13
C ARG A 320 22.20 -9.27 1.33
N VAL A 321 23.16 -8.34 1.38
CA VAL A 321 23.17 -7.23 2.33
C VAL A 321 23.11 -5.96 1.48
N ILE A 322 22.00 -5.23 1.58
CA ILE A 322 21.73 -4.01 0.84
C ILE A 322 22.34 -2.85 1.62
N SER A 323 23.32 -2.17 1.00
CA SER A 323 24.02 -1.05 1.61
C SER A 323 23.10 0.15 1.82
N GLN A 324 23.42 0.96 2.84
CA GLN A 324 22.73 2.23 3.14
C GLN A 324 21.24 2.14 3.54
N ALA A 325 20.65 0.96 3.44
CA ALA A 325 19.26 0.67 3.71
C ALA A 325 18.98 0.57 5.21
N ASN A 326 17.90 1.21 5.69
CA ASN A 326 17.32 0.97 7.01
C ASN A 326 16.52 -0.36 7.04
N ALA A 327 15.95 -0.71 8.19
CA ALA A 327 15.14 -1.94 8.41
C ALA A 327 14.02 -2.17 7.38
N ASP A 328 13.65 -1.14 6.63
CA ASP A 328 12.55 -1.12 5.69
C ASP A 328 13.01 -1.02 4.23
N PHE A 329 14.31 -1.22 3.99
CA PHE A 329 14.96 -1.15 2.69
C PHE A 329 14.82 0.22 2.02
N ILE A 330 14.84 1.26 2.83
CA ILE A 330 14.79 2.66 2.43
C ILE A 330 16.13 3.33 2.75
N VAL A 331 16.60 4.19 1.84
CA VAL A 331 17.67 5.15 2.09
C VAL A 331 17.00 6.45 2.54
N PRO A 332 17.17 6.87 3.81
CA PRO A 332 16.53 8.08 4.32
C PRO A 332 17.07 9.31 3.59
N GLY A 333 16.20 10.29 3.38
CA GLY A 333 16.60 11.57 2.82
C GLY A 333 17.62 12.29 3.70
N ARG A 334 18.54 13.01 3.07
CA ARG A 334 19.66 13.68 3.74
C ARG A 334 20.16 14.88 2.95
N LEU A 335 20.83 15.79 3.64
CA LEU A 335 21.61 16.84 2.98
C LEU A 335 22.87 16.22 2.38
N SER A 336 23.12 16.46 1.09
CA SER A 336 24.36 16.11 0.42
C SER A 336 25.48 17.10 0.77
N SER A 337 26.72 16.76 0.42
CA SER A 337 27.90 17.57 0.71
C SER A 337 27.90 18.94 0.03
N ASP A 338 27.12 19.10 -1.04
CA ASP A 338 26.90 20.36 -1.77
C ASP A 338 25.72 21.19 -1.19
N GLY A 339 25.16 20.76 -0.06
CA GLY A 339 24.08 21.48 0.63
C GLY A 339 22.69 21.31 0.00
N LYS A 340 22.51 20.35 -0.93
CA LYS A 340 21.21 20.04 -1.52
C LYS A 340 20.51 18.91 -0.79
N TRP A 341 19.18 18.89 -0.83
CA TRP A 341 18.43 17.76 -0.29
C TRP A 341 18.44 16.57 -1.25
N THR A 342 18.73 15.39 -0.72
CA THR A 342 18.48 14.11 -1.40
C THR A 342 17.22 13.49 -0.81
N TRP A 343 16.23 13.20 -1.64
CA TRP A 343 14.97 12.62 -1.22
C TRP A 343 15.12 11.17 -0.73
N THR A 344 14.23 10.79 0.20
CA THR A 344 14.07 9.40 0.63
C THR A 344 13.75 8.53 -0.59
N GLN A 345 14.43 7.40 -0.74
CA GLN A 345 14.26 6.51 -1.89
C GLN A 345 14.39 5.03 -1.49
N PRO A 346 13.82 4.10 -2.28
CA PRO A 346 14.10 2.68 -2.13
C PRO A 346 15.59 2.41 -2.21
N ALA A 347 16.08 1.48 -1.40
CA ALA A 347 17.49 1.15 -1.41
C ALA A 347 17.90 0.60 -2.80
N PRO A 348 18.97 1.13 -3.41
CA PRO A 348 19.43 0.67 -4.72
C PRO A 348 19.62 -0.85 -4.75
N GLY A 349 19.10 -1.50 -5.79
CA GLY A 349 19.17 -2.94 -5.97
C GLY A 349 18.13 -3.76 -5.18
N PHE A 350 17.43 -3.20 -4.19
CA PHE A 350 16.44 -3.98 -3.41
C PHE A 350 15.31 -4.54 -4.29
N VAL A 351 14.62 -3.67 -5.03
CA VAL A 351 13.48 -4.06 -5.87
C VAL A 351 13.94 -4.90 -7.06
N ASP A 352 15.04 -4.51 -7.69
CA ASP A 352 15.57 -5.20 -8.86
C ASP A 352 16.08 -6.60 -8.52
N ASP A 353 16.86 -6.77 -7.45
CA ASP A 353 17.36 -8.06 -7.01
C ASP A 353 16.20 -8.99 -6.63
N LEU A 354 15.22 -8.48 -5.87
CA LEU A 354 14.04 -9.22 -5.44
C LEU A 354 13.22 -9.71 -6.64
N THR A 355 12.83 -8.79 -7.53
CA THR A 355 11.96 -9.12 -8.66
C THR A 355 12.68 -9.97 -9.69
N SER A 356 13.96 -9.72 -9.95
CA SER A 356 14.78 -10.54 -10.85
C SER A 356 14.93 -11.97 -10.33
N TRP A 357 15.23 -12.13 -9.03
CA TRP A 357 15.34 -13.44 -8.42
C TRP A 357 14.03 -14.23 -8.47
N LEU A 358 12.90 -13.57 -8.17
CA LEU A 358 11.57 -14.19 -8.26
C LEU A 358 11.21 -14.60 -9.69
N ARG A 359 11.46 -13.74 -10.69
CA ARG A 359 11.19 -14.06 -12.10
C ARG A 359 12.01 -15.26 -12.59
N GLN A 360 13.23 -15.43 -12.11
CA GLN A 360 14.05 -16.61 -12.43
C GLN A 360 13.44 -17.92 -11.90
N ARG A 361 12.55 -17.86 -10.90
CA ARG A 361 11.85 -19.06 -10.39
C ARG A 361 10.63 -19.43 -11.24
N LYS A 362 10.02 -18.46 -11.91
CA LYS A 362 8.90 -18.68 -12.86
C LYS A 362 9.34 -19.39 -14.15
N ALA A 363 10.62 -19.29 -14.51
CA ALA A 363 11.17 -19.88 -15.74
C ALA A 363 11.67 -21.34 -15.56
N LEU A 364 11.52 -21.90 -14.37
CA LEU A 364 11.80 -23.31 -14.04
C LEU A 364 10.48 -24.04 -13.82
#